data_AF-A0A2K3LHV9-F1
#
_entry.id   AF-A0A2K3LHV9-F1
#
_cell.length_a   1.000
_cell.length_b   1.000
_cell.length_c   1.000
_cell.angle_alpha   90.00
_cell.angle_beta   90.00
_cell.angle_gamma   90.00
#
_symmetry.space_group_name_H-M   'P 1'
#
loop_
_entity.id
_entity.type
_entity.pdbx_description
1 polymer ?
#
loop_
_entity_poly.entity_id
_entity_poly.type
_entity_poly.pdbx_seq_one_letter_code
_entity_poly.pdbx_strand_id
1 'polypeptide(L)'
;MTTLSNSTKFISSSSMSDSLVLKPFSVNINEVIWSHPLPFWTQCNIDGATLGCPGKATCTEIFRNHALFMGCFTLNIDQATDFHAELMGFMQAIEIAHRNSWWNLLLETDSSLTTLSFKASSMIP
;
A
#
# COMPACT_ATOMS: atom_id res chain seq x y z
N MET A 1 20.39 51.29 -4.77
CA MET A 1 20.73 50.03 -4.08
C MET A 1 20.13 50.09 -2.70
N THR A 2 18.90 49.59 -2.56
CA THR A 2 18.23 49.24 -1.29
C THR A 2 16.99 48.45 -1.68
N THR A 3 16.98 47.18 -1.28
CA THR A 3 15.90 46.21 -1.50
C THR A 3 14.77 46.49 -0.49
N LEU A 4 13.57 46.76 -0.98
CA LEU A 4 12.35 46.71 -0.17
C LEU A 4 11.77 45.29 -0.26
N SER A 5 11.83 44.57 0.85
CA SER A 5 11.28 43.23 1.04
C SER A 5 9.76 43.25 0.89
N ASN A 6 9.20 42.43 -0.01
CA ASN A 6 7.77 42.16 -0.04
C ASN A 6 7.47 40.97 0.88
N SER A 7 6.90 41.27 2.04
CA SER A 7 6.47 40.30 3.04
C SER A 7 5.07 39.79 2.70
N THR A 8 4.93 38.88 1.74
CA THR A 8 3.70 38.08 1.68
C THR A 8 3.82 36.98 2.72
N LYS A 9 3.28 37.22 3.92
CA LYS A 9 2.94 36.16 4.88
C LYS A 9 1.78 35.34 4.29
N PHE A 10 2.07 34.54 3.27
CA PHE A 10 1.17 33.45 2.92
C PHE A 10 1.51 32.30 3.88
N ILE A 11 0.78 32.25 4.98
CA ILE A 11 0.68 31.03 5.77
C ILE A 11 -0.04 30.05 4.83
N SER A 12 0.70 29.17 4.17
CA SER A 12 0.08 28.04 3.49
C SER A 12 -0.55 27.17 4.56
N SER A 13 -1.87 27.33 4.74
CA SER A 13 -2.70 26.33 5.37
C SER A 13 -2.47 25.02 4.62
N SER A 14 -1.86 24.02 5.26
CA SER A 14 -1.65 22.69 4.70
C SER A 14 -2.91 21.83 4.74
N SER A 15 -4.08 22.46 4.93
CA SER A 15 -5.34 21.75 5.08
C SER A 15 -5.89 21.36 3.71
N MET A 16 -6.13 20.06 3.50
CA MET A 16 -6.74 19.54 2.27
C MET A 16 -8.14 20.11 2.00
N SER A 17 -8.77 20.74 2.99
CA SER A 17 -10.04 21.49 2.85
C SER A 17 -9.95 22.69 1.90
N ASP A 18 -8.74 23.19 1.63
CA ASP A 18 -8.53 24.33 0.73
C ASP A 18 -8.48 23.94 -0.75
N SER A 19 -8.51 22.63 -1.05
CA SER A 19 -8.55 22.12 -2.42
C SER A 19 -9.87 22.49 -3.12
N LEU A 20 -9.79 23.36 -4.12
CA LEU A 20 -10.92 23.76 -4.96
C LEU A 20 -11.57 22.57 -5.68
N VAL A 21 -10.84 21.47 -5.87
CA VAL A 21 -11.32 20.25 -6.54
C VAL A 21 -12.30 19.45 -5.68
N LEU A 22 -12.12 19.47 -4.35
CA LEU A 22 -12.95 18.67 -3.43
C LEU A 22 -14.25 19.39 -3.03
N LYS A 23 -14.26 20.73 -3.10
CA LYS A 23 -15.42 21.57 -2.70
C LYS A 23 -16.77 21.25 -3.36
N PRO A 24 -16.85 20.80 -4.63
CA PRO A 24 -18.13 20.42 -5.24
C PRO A 24 -18.68 19.09 -4.74
N PHE A 25 -17.85 18.27 -4.08
CA PHE A 25 -18.22 16.91 -3.68
C PHE A 25 -18.48 16.87 -2.17
N SER A 26 -19.60 16.26 -1.77
CA SER A 26 -19.82 15.84 -0.38
C SER A 26 -18.96 14.61 -0.09
N VAL A 27 -17.66 14.80 0.11
CA VAL A 27 -16.71 13.72 0.37
C VAL A 27 -16.80 13.32 1.85
N ASN A 28 -17.13 12.05 2.10
CA ASN A 28 -16.97 11.45 3.42
C ASN A 28 -15.65 10.65 3.43
N ILE A 29 -14.66 11.13 4.19
CA ILE A 29 -13.36 10.49 4.33
C ILE A 29 -13.35 9.74 5.65
N ASN A 30 -13.32 8.41 5.58
CA ASN A 30 -13.07 7.57 6.75
C ASN A 30 -11.59 7.18 6.77
N GLU A 31 -10.95 7.35 7.92
CA GLU A 31 -9.58 6.87 8.12
C GLU A 31 -9.59 5.34 8.16
N VAL A 32 -8.72 4.72 7.36
CA VAL A 32 -8.37 3.31 7.53
C VAL A 32 -7.42 3.23 8.72
N ILE A 33 -7.95 2.86 9.88
CA ILE A 33 -7.14 2.69 11.09
C ILE A 33 -6.38 1.37 10.97
N TRP A 34 -5.08 1.48 10.69
CA TRP A 34 -4.18 0.33 10.69
C TRP A 34 -4.04 -0.18 12.13
N SER A 35 -4.51 -1.40 12.39
CA SER A 35 -4.41 -2.00 13.72
C SER A 35 -2.94 -2.32 14.05
N HIS A 36 -2.56 -2.17 15.32
CA HIS A 36 -1.22 -2.52 15.77
C HIS A 36 -0.98 -4.03 15.55
N PRO A 37 0.17 -4.43 14.98
CA PRO A 37 0.50 -5.84 14.84
C PRO A 37 0.52 -6.52 16.22
N LEU A 38 0.07 -7.77 16.28
CA LEU A 38 0.24 -8.60 17.47
C LEU A 38 1.73 -8.67 17.85
N PRO A 39 2.07 -8.75 19.15
CA PRO A 39 3.46 -8.86 19.53
C PRO A 39 4.15 -10.07 18.90
N PHE A 40 5.37 -9.86 18.38
CA PHE A 40 6.17 -10.89 17.70
C PHE A 40 5.65 -11.30 16.31
N TRP A 41 4.68 -10.56 15.76
CA TRP A 41 4.24 -10.71 14.37
C TRP A 41 4.80 -9.62 13.49
N THR A 42 5.20 -10.03 12.29
CA THR A 42 5.48 -9.14 11.18
C THR A 42 4.19 -8.93 10.40
N GLN A 43 3.76 -7.70 10.24
CA GLN A 43 2.66 -7.33 9.36
C GLN A 43 3.22 -6.93 8.00
N CYS A 44 2.58 -7.39 6.93
CA CYS A 44 2.92 -7.05 5.57
C CYS A 44 1.66 -6.65 4.82
N ASN A 45 1.65 -5.42 4.32
CA ASN A 45 0.60 -4.91 3.46
C ASN A 45 1.04 -5.05 2.02
N ILE A 46 0.19 -5.66 1.20
CA ILE A 46 0.45 -5.85 -0.22
C ILE A 46 -0.59 -5.06 -1.02
N ASP A 47 -0.14 -4.54 -2.16
CA ASP A 47 -0.99 -3.85 -3.14
C ASP A 47 -0.45 -4.09 -4.55
N GLY A 48 -1.33 -4.54 -5.45
CA GLY A 48 -1.06 -4.81 -6.85
C GLY A 48 -1.81 -3.85 -7.74
N ALA A 49 -1.11 -3.23 -8.70
CA ALA A 49 -1.69 -2.26 -9.61
C ALA A 49 -1.34 -2.56 -11.06
N THR A 50 -2.32 -2.43 -11.95
CA THR A 50 -2.09 -2.53 -13.40
C THR A 50 -2.68 -1.38 -14.21
N LEU A 51 -2.00 -1.04 -15.30
CA LEU A 51 -2.45 -0.08 -16.31
C LEU A 51 -3.12 -0.81 -17.48
N GLY A 52 -4.38 -1.16 -17.32
CA GLY A 52 -5.17 -1.95 -18.28
C GLY A 52 -5.36 -3.41 -17.84
N CYS A 53 -6.09 -4.23 -18.61
CA CYS A 53 -6.33 -5.62 -18.22
C CYS A 53 -6.30 -6.58 -19.44
N PRO A 54 -5.23 -7.39 -19.60
CA PRO A 54 -3.94 -7.28 -18.92
C PRO A 54 -3.18 -6.02 -19.37
N GLY A 55 -2.39 -5.45 -18.47
CA GLY A 55 -1.71 -4.18 -18.66
C GLY A 55 -0.37 -4.12 -17.94
N LYS A 56 0.28 -2.94 -17.97
CA LYS A 56 1.56 -2.76 -17.27
C LYS A 56 1.36 -2.92 -15.77
N ALA A 57 2.06 -3.85 -15.15
CA ALA A 57 1.73 -4.32 -13.80
C ALA A 57 2.88 -4.20 -12.82
N THR A 58 2.56 -3.85 -11.58
CA THR A 58 3.50 -3.86 -10.45
C THR A 58 2.79 -4.35 -9.20
N CYS A 59 3.54 -4.96 -8.29
CA CYS A 59 3.12 -5.14 -6.91
C CYS A 59 4.06 -4.40 -5.97
N THR A 60 3.57 -4.11 -4.78
CA THR A 60 4.31 -3.46 -3.71
C THR A 60 3.97 -4.10 -2.37
N GLU A 61 4.96 -4.15 -1.49
CA GLU A 61 4.78 -4.66 -0.14
C GLU A 61 5.42 -3.73 0.90
N ILE A 62 4.80 -3.57 2.06
CA ILE A 62 5.33 -2.82 3.20
C ILE A 62 5.32 -3.70 4.45
N PHE A 63 6.50 -3.94 5.03
CA PHE A 63 6.70 -4.73 6.25
C PHE A 63 6.81 -3.85 7.50
N ARG A 64 6.10 -4.26 8.56
CA ARG A 64 6.04 -3.56 9.84
C ARG A 64 6.09 -4.54 11.02
N ASN A 65 6.67 -4.13 12.14
CA ASN A 65 6.65 -4.88 13.41
C ASN A 65 6.42 -3.91 14.57
N HIS A 66 5.38 -4.10 15.39
CA HIS A 66 5.01 -3.16 16.47
C HIS A 66 4.94 -1.70 15.99
N ALA A 67 4.35 -1.46 14.82
CA ALA A 67 4.31 -0.15 14.13
C ALA A 67 5.67 0.43 13.69
N LEU A 68 6.78 -0.31 13.86
CA LEU A 68 8.08 0.04 13.29
C LEU A 68 8.13 -0.40 11.82
N PHE A 69 8.52 0.52 10.94
CA PHE A 69 8.84 0.20 9.55
C PHE A 69 10.07 -0.71 9.47
N MET A 70 9.93 -1.85 8.80
CA MET A 70 11.05 -2.79 8.57
C MET A 70 11.58 -2.74 7.15
N GLY A 71 10.74 -2.42 6.17
CA GLY A 71 11.14 -2.32 4.77
C GLY A 71 9.94 -2.22 3.84
N CYS A 72 10.20 -1.79 2.60
CA CYS A 72 9.24 -1.85 1.50
C CYS A 72 9.91 -2.42 0.25
N PHE A 73 9.12 -3.10 -0.55
CA PHE A 73 9.55 -3.75 -1.78
C PHE A 73 8.57 -3.45 -2.90
N THR A 74 9.07 -3.49 -4.12
CA THR A 74 8.26 -3.35 -5.32
C THR A 74 8.82 -4.26 -6.40
N LEU A 75 7.92 -4.89 -7.14
CA LEU A 75 8.25 -5.75 -8.26
C LEU A 75 7.45 -5.30 -9.48
N ASN A 76 8.17 -4.96 -10.54
CA ASN A 76 7.60 -4.80 -11.86
C ASN A 76 7.34 -6.19 -12.46
N ILE A 77 6.09 -6.47 -12.81
CA ILE A 77 5.62 -7.76 -13.36
C ILE A 77 5.52 -7.67 -14.90
N ASP A 78 5.82 -6.50 -15.46
CA ASP A 78 5.66 -6.15 -16.87
C ASP A 78 4.21 -6.22 -17.33
N GLN A 79 3.65 -7.37 -17.71
CA GLN A 79 2.28 -7.46 -18.22
C GLN A 79 1.44 -8.48 -17.45
N ALA A 80 0.44 -7.99 -16.72
CA ALA A 80 -0.45 -8.83 -15.92
C ALA A 80 -1.83 -8.20 -15.71
N THR A 81 -2.73 -8.95 -15.06
CA THR A 81 -4.00 -8.44 -14.54
C THR A 81 -3.83 -7.94 -13.10
N ASP A 82 -4.74 -7.10 -12.61
CA ASP A 82 -4.75 -6.65 -11.19
C ASP A 82 -4.70 -7.83 -10.22
N PHE A 83 -5.51 -8.87 -10.46
CA PHE A 83 -5.49 -10.07 -9.63
C PHE A 83 -4.14 -10.78 -9.63
N HIS A 84 -3.47 -10.88 -10.78
CA HIS A 84 -2.15 -11.49 -10.84
C HIS A 84 -1.10 -10.62 -10.15
N ALA A 85 -1.19 -9.29 -10.25
CA ALA A 85 -0.30 -8.38 -9.53
C ALA A 85 -0.43 -8.54 -8.01
N GLU A 86 -1.65 -8.59 -7.50
CA GLU A 86 -1.94 -8.88 -6.09
C GLU A 86 -1.38 -10.25 -5.64
N LEU A 87 -1.60 -11.28 -6.47
CA LEU A 87 -1.12 -12.63 -6.18
C LEU A 87 0.41 -12.69 -6.12
N MET A 88 1.08 -12.01 -7.04
CA MET A 88 2.54 -11.91 -7.07
C MET A 88 3.08 -11.20 -5.83
N GLY A 89 2.46 -10.09 -5.41
CA GLY A 89 2.86 -9.39 -4.20
C GLY A 89 2.71 -10.24 -2.94
N PHE A 90 1.65 -11.05 -2.88
CA PHE A 90 1.47 -12.03 -1.81
C PHE A 90 2.60 -13.08 -1.78
N MET A 91 2.91 -13.69 -2.93
CA MET A 91 3.97 -14.70 -3.04
C MET A 91 5.35 -14.11 -2.68
N GLN A 92 5.62 -12.91 -3.16
CA GLN A 92 6.86 -12.19 -2.86
C GLN A 92 6.98 -11.84 -1.38
N ALA A 93 5.88 -11.43 -0.73
CA ALA A 93 5.86 -11.16 0.69
C ALA A 93 6.25 -12.39 1.53
N ILE A 94 5.73 -13.57 1.18
CA ILE A 94 6.09 -14.84 1.82
C ILE A 94 7.56 -15.16 1.61
N GLU A 95 8.07 -15.00 0.39
CA GLU A 95 9.46 -15.30 0.09
C GLU A 95 10.43 -14.39 0.87
N ILE A 96 10.10 -13.10 0.98
CA ILE A 96 10.87 -12.12 1.77
C ILE A 96 10.81 -12.48 3.25
N ALA A 97 9.63 -12.79 3.78
CA ALA A 97 9.47 -13.20 5.18
C ALA A 97 10.29 -14.46 5.49
N HIS A 98 10.25 -15.46 4.61
CA HIS A 98 11.05 -16.68 4.74
C HIS A 98 12.56 -16.37 4.75
N ARG A 99 13.05 -15.56 3.80
CA ARG A 99 14.46 -15.15 3.73
C ARG A 99 14.94 -14.41 4.99
N ASN A 100 14.05 -13.71 5.67
CA ASN A 100 14.36 -12.98 6.90
C ASN A 100 13.99 -13.76 8.18
N SER A 101 13.58 -15.03 8.08
CA SER A 101 13.14 -15.85 9.22
C SER A 101 11.98 -15.23 10.03
N TRP A 102 11.06 -14.54 9.36
CA TRP A 102 9.84 -13.97 9.95
C TRP A 102 8.70 -14.98 9.90
N TRP A 103 8.68 -15.88 10.89
CA TRP A 103 7.74 -17.02 10.91
C TRP A 103 6.30 -16.67 11.29
N ASN A 104 6.10 -15.55 11.98
CA ASN A 104 4.77 -15.04 12.33
C ASN A 104 4.44 -13.88 11.40
N LEU A 105 3.70 -14.15 10.34
CA LEU A 105 3.38 -13.17 9.28
C LEU A 105 1.88 -12.91 9.21
N LEU A 106 1.49 -11.65 9.34
CA LEU A 106 0.14 -11.16 9.06
C LEU A 106 0.15 -10.47 7.70
N LEU A 107 -0.50 -11.06 6.70
CA LEU A 107 -0.65 -10.47 5.37
C LEU A 107 -2.00 -9.76 5.24
N GLU A 108 -1.96 -8.51 4.79
CA GLU A 108 -3.15 -7.68 4.55
C GLU A 108 -3.18 -7.23 3.08
N THR A 109 -4.31 -7.45 2.43
CA THR A 109 -4.61 -7.06 1.04
C THR A 109 -6.05 -6.55 1.01
N ASP A 110 -6.34 -5.59 0.14
CA ASP A 110 -7.70 -5.12 -0.15
C ASP A 110 -8.40 -5.96 -1.24
N SER A 111 -7.66 -6.86 -1.90
CA SER A 111 -8.20 -7.79 -2.90
C SER A 111 -8.93 -8.97 -2.24
N SER A 112 -10.26 -8.88 -2.21
CA SER A 112 -11.12 -9.99 -1.79
C SER A 112 -10.85 -11.28 -2.56
N LEU A 113 -10.53 -11.19 -3.86
CA LEU A 113 -10.23 -12.34 -4.70
C LEU A 113 -8.93 -13.04 -4.26
N THR A 114 -7.89 -12.27 -3.95
CA THR A 114 -6.63 -12.81 -3.40
C THR A 114 -6.88 -13.52 -2.07
N THR A 115 -7.68 -12.93 -1.16
CA THR A 115 -8.01 -13.61 0.11
C THR A 115 -8.76 -14.93 -0.09
N LEU A 116 -9.62 -15.03 -1.11
CA LEU A 116 -10.37 -16.25 -1.43
C LEU A 116 -9.46 -17.32 -2.03
N SER A 117 -8.59 -16.95 -2.97
CA SER A 117 -7.68 -17.88 -3.64
C SER A 117 -6.74 -18.59 -2.68
N PHE A 118 -6.32 -17.95 -1.58
CA PHE A 118 -5.48 -18.60 -0.57
C PHE A 118 -6.26 -19.39 0.48
N LYS A 119 -7.52 -19.02 0.75
CA LYS A 119 -8.41 -19.84 1.59
C LYS A 119 -8.83 -21.13 0.88
N ALA A 120 -8.87 -21.12 -0.45
CA ALA A 120 -9.13 -22.29 -1.27
C ALA A 120 -7.82 -22.97 -1.69
N SER A 121 -7.47 -24.12 -1.10
CA SER A 121 -6.26 -24.89 -1.44
C SER A 121 -6.10 -25.27 -2.93
N SER A 122 -7.13 -25.06 -3.77
CA SER A 122 -7.15 -25.43 -5.19
C SER A 122 -6.78 -24.30 -6.17
N MET A 123 -6.47 -23.09 -5.69
CA MET A 123 -6.30 -21.90 -6.55
C MET A 123 -4.91 -21.27 -6.52
N ILE A 124 -3.97 -21.88 -5.79
CA ILE A 124 -2.56 -21.48 -5.75
C ILE A 124 -1.82 -22.37 -6.77
N PRO A 125 -1.13 -21.82 -7.79
CA PRO A 125 -0.35 -22.59 -8.75
C PRO A 125 0.78 -23.41 -8.12
#